data_AF-S0JIA4-F1
#
_entry.id   AF-S0JIA4-F1
#
_cell.length_a   1.000
_cell.length_b   1.000
_cell.length_c   1.000
_cell.angle_alpha   90.00
_cell.angle_beta   90.00
_cell.angle_gamma   90.00
#
_symmetry.space_group_name_H-M   'P 1'
#
loop_
_entity.id
_entity.type
_entity.pdbx_description
1 polymer ?
#
loop_
_entity_poly.entity_id
_entity_poly.type
_entity_poly.pdbx_seq_one_letter_code
_entity_poly.pdbx_strand_id
1 'polypeptide(L)' 'MATNKRVFTLRLSDEIFDKIGVLATNEHRSMTNYIEYVLIQHLEQIEREYGKIETDEI' A
#
# COMPACT_ATOMS: atom_id res chain seq x y z
N MET A 1 14.12 -12.00 5.91
CA MET A 1 14.92 -10.87 6.40
C MET A 1 14.02 -10.01 7.28
N ALA A 2 14.48 -9.65 8.48
CA ALA A 2 13.72 -8.78 9.38
C ALA A 2 13.46 -7.47 8.65
N THR A 3 12.23 -7.32 8.16
CA THR A 3 11.77 -6.07 7.59
C THR A 3 11.23 -5.29 8.78
N ASN A 4 11.77 -4.10 9.03
CA ASN A 4 11.25 -3.17 10.03
C ASN A 4 9.87 -2.66 9.59
N LYS A 5 8.88 -3.56 9.49
CA LYS A 5 7.50 -3.28 9.12
C LYS A 5 6.71 -3.04 10.40
N ARG A 6 6.09 -1.87 10.51
CA ARG A 6 5.15 -1.58 11.58
C ARG A 6 3.79 -2.17 11.22
N VAL A 7 3.19 -2.94 12.13
CA VAL A 7 1.84 -3.47 11.96
C VAL A 7 0.84 -2.36 12.28
N PHE A 8 -0.13 -2.15 11.40
CA PHE A 8 -1.27 -1.28 11.64
C PHE A 8 -2.56 -1.95 11.14
N THR A 9 -3.71 -1.52 11.66
CA THR A 9 -5.02 -2.02 11.22
C THR A 9 -5.65 -1.00 10.27
N LEU A 10 -6.01 -1.43 9.07
CA LEU A 10 -6.74 -0.64 8.07
C LEU A 10 -8.21 -1.06 8.03
N ARG A 11 -9.14 -0.10 8.05
CA ARG A 11 -10.57 -0.36 7.81
C ARG A 11 -10.92 -0.01 6.37
N LEU A 12 -11.58 -0.93 5.67
CA LEU A 12 -12.08 -0.77 4.32
C LEU A 12 -13.60 -0.98 4.32
N SER A 13 -14.31 -0.35 3.38
CA SER A 13 -15.67 -0.77 3.08
C SER A 13 -15.68 -2.10 2.33
N ASP A 14 -16.78 -2.84 2.41
CA ASP A 14 -16.92 -4.16 1.76
C ASP A 14 -16.63 -4.07 0.25
N GLU A 15 -17.16 -3.03 -0.42
CA GLU A 15 -16.93 -2.81 -1.85
C GLU A 15 -15.45 -2.64 -2.20
N ILE A 16 -14.69 -1.90 -1.38
CA ILE A 16 -13.26 -1.69 -1.60
C ILE A 16 -12.49 -2.98 -1.31
N PHE A 17 -12.87 -3.70 -0.25
CA PHE A 17 -12.27 -4.98 0.11
C PHE A 17 -12.40 -5.98 -1.05
N ASP A 18 -13.60 -6.15 -1.60
CA ASP A 18 -13.85 -7.08 -2.70
C ASP A 18 -13.06 -6.72 -3.96
N LYS A 19 -13.06 -5.43 -4.34
CA LYS A 19 -12.31 -4.94 -5.51
C LYS A 19 -10.81 -5.20 -5.37
N ILE A 20 -10.23 -4.92 -4.20
CA ILE A 20 -8.81 -5.19 -3.94
C ILE A 20 -8.54 -6.70 -3.99
N GLY A 21 -9.45 -7.53 -3.46
CA GLY A 21 -9.32 -8.99 -3.50
C GLY A 21 -9.25 -9.55 -4.91
N VAL A 22 -10.08 -9.05 -5.83
CA VAL A 22 -10.04 -9.40 -7.25
C VAL A 22 -8.72 -8.98 -7.89
N LEU A 23 -8.28 -7.74 -7.67
CA LEU A 23 -7.03 -7.22 -8.24
C LEU A 23 -5.80 -8.00 -7.74
N ALA A 24 -5.75 -8.27 -6.44
CA ALA A 24 -4.66 -9.06 -5.84
C ALA A 24 -4.60 -10.47 -6.43
N THR A 25 -5.76 -11.11 -6.61
CA THR A 25 -5.86 -12.45 -7.23
C THR A 25 -5.38 -12.45 -8.67
N ASN A 26 -5.78 -11.45 -9.46
CA ASN A 26 -5.36 -11.29 -10.85
C ASN A 26 -3.84 -11.10 -11.01
N GLU A 27 -3.18 -10.51 -10.01
CA GLU A 27 -1.72 -10.34 -9.98
C GLU A 27 -0.97 -11.47 -9.26
N HIS A 28 -1.67 -12.53 -8.82
CA HIS A 28 -1.10 -13.62 -8.02
C HIS A 28 -0.41 -13.13 -6.73
N ARG A 29 -0.97 -12.09 -6.10
CA ARG A 29 -0.50 -11.50 -4.85
C ARG A 29 -1.49 -11.75 -3.72
N SER A 30 -1.00 -11.75 -2.48
CA SER A 30 -1.90 -11.61 -1.33
C SER A 30 -2.47 -10.20 -1.29
N MET A 31 -3.66 -10.03 -0.70
CA MET A 31 -4.26 -8.70 -0.52
C MET A 31 -3.31 -7.73 0.20
N THR A 32 -2.65 -8.17 1.27
CA THR A 32 -1.67 -7.35 1.99
C THR A 32 -0.50 -6.94 1.10
N ASN A 33 0.04 -7.86 0.29
CA ASN A 33 1.14 -7.54 -0.61
C ASN A 33 0.73 -6.63 -1.77
N TYR A 34 -0.51 -6.77 -2.26
CA TYR A 34 -1.07 -5.88 -3.26
C TYR A 34 -1.23 -4.45 -2.71
N ILE A 35 -1.78 -4.31 -1.50
CA ILE A 35 -1.91 -2.99 -0.84
C ILE A 35 -0.53 -2.36 -0.63
N GLU A 36 0.45 -3.13 -0.16
CA GLU A 36 1.84 -2.66 -0.02
C GLU A 36 2.41 -2.13 -1.35
N TYR A 37 2.20 -2.87 -2.45
CA TYR A 37 2.64 -2.44 -3.77
C TYR A 37 1.98 -1.13 -4.22
N VAL A 38 0.65 -1.02 -4.08
CA VAL A 38 -0.10 0.19 -4.45
C VAL A 38 0.36 1.40 -3.64
N LEU A 39 0.63 1.23 -2.34
CA LEU A 39 1.12 2.32 -1.50
C LEU A 39 2.50 2.81 -1.93
N ILE A 40 3.41 1.90 -2.31
CA ILE A 40 4.74 2.27 -2.83
C ILE A 40 4.58 3.06 -4.13
N GLN A 41 3.78 2.56 -5.09
CA GLN A 41 3.54 3.25 -6.36
C GLN A 41 2.89 4.62 -6.16
N HIS A 42 1.97 4.74 -5.20
CA HIS A 42 1.35 6.01 -4.86
C HIS A 42 2.36 7.01 -4.29
N LEU A 43 3.22 6.58 -3.36
CA LEU A 43 4.27 7.44 -2.80
C LEU A 43 5.26 7.91 -3.88
N GLU A 44 5.73 6.99 -4.73
CA GLU A 44 6.63 7.34 -5.84
C GLU A 44 6.01 8.36 -6.80
N GLN A 45 4.71 8.24 -7.07
CA GLN A 45 3.98 9.20 -7.91
C GLN A 45 3.88 10.58 -7.25
N ILE A 46 3.55 10.62 -5.96
CA ILE A 46 3.48 11.88 -5.20
C ILE A 46 4.86 12.54 -5.12
N GLU A 47 5.92 11.77 -4.84
CA GLU A 47 7.27 12.31 -4.76
C GLU A 47 7.78 12.85 -6.10
N ARG A 48 7.35 12.25 -7.22
CA ARG A 48 7.66 12.75 -8.56
C ARG A 48 6.96 14.08 -8.85
N GLU A 49 5.73 14.26 -8.37
CA GLU A 49 4.90 15.43 -8.69
C GLU A 49 5.15 16.61 -7.75
N TYR A 50 5.36 16.35 -6.47
CA TYR A 50 5.44 17.37 -5.41
C TYR A 50 6.82 17.47 -4.75
N GLY A 51 7.77 16.61 -5.13
CA GLY A 51 9.07 16.49 -4.48
C GLY A 51 9.08 15.50 -3.32
N LYS A 52 10.26 15.22 -2.77
CA LYS A 52 10.46 14.20 -1.74
C LYS A 52 9.63 14.48 -0.48
N ILE A 53 9.07 13.42 0.10
CA ILE A 53 8.34 13.51 1.37
C ILE A 53 9.38 13.47 2.50
N GLU A 54 9.49 14.57 3.26
CA GLU A 54 10.34 14.62 4.45
C GLU A 54 9.60 14.00 5.64
N THR A 55 10.08 12.85 6.10
CA THR A 55 9.58 12.20 7.31
C THR A 55 10.51 12.54 8.48
N ASP A 56 10.46 13.78 8.94
CA ASP A 56 11.02 14.09 10.26
C ASP A 56 10.25 13.27 11.29
N GLU A 57 10.97 12.57 12.17
CA GLU A 57 10.39 11.65 13.16
C GLU A 57 9.31 12.36 13.99
N ILE A 58 8.03 12.07 13.68
CA ILE A 58 6.86 12.45 14.49
C ILE A 58 6.79 11.54 15.72
#